data_AF-A0A7C3GUI8-F1
#
_entry.id   AF-A0A7C3GUI8-F1
#
_cell.length_a   1.000
_cell.length_b   1.000
_cell.length_c   1.000
_cell.angle_alpha   90.00
_cell.angle_beta   90.00
_cell.angle_gamma   90.00
#
_symmetry.space_group_name_H-M   'P 1'
#
loop_
_entity.id
_entity.type
_entity.pdbx_description
1 polymer ?
#
loop_
_entity_poly.entity_id
_entity_poly.type
_entity_poly.pdbx_seq_one_letter_code
_entity_poly.pdbx_strand_id
1 'polypeptide(L)'
;MKIEDILNLTEGVLTNTPQVQAIESATVYQSKVEHGDLFFSSNQEEIDQALANGAYAIIYDDDSIIKNDDEIAWIKVSDIQLAAFKLIRYVIIKKEALFFLLSEHELTFLKLILKHKGNVTFIANDWRKAFEQILNSDASLFTGTDKELMQLIMPDVPTLNKEVDGYLVSDTLFKSTFKVDGFLYQEKELIPFHLEYLLRAVDFCNIHDLPTTMDRIKYTKHFLPVFIDAKLRSTQASKTDRVAIFTDNTSDITKAREYVMRSNMWVKSVVFSPPKAKIPGIDHPHWFKTEEEVRELLKNIQYNYAFIYKADKSILNTIKEEYSLF
;
A
#
# COMPACT_ATOMS: atom_id res chain seq x y z
N MET A 1 10.17 30.31 1.42
CA MET A 1 10.83 30.11 2.73
C MET A 1 12.21 30.73 2.69
N LYS A 2 12.70 31.39 3.76
CA LYS A 2 14.06 31.99 3.73
C LYS A 2 15.13 30.90 3.79
N ILE A 3 16.29 31.14 3.18
CA ILE A 3 17.42 30.19 3.25
C ILE A 3 17.81 29.89 4.69
N GLU A 4 17.81 30.90 5.58
CA GLU A 4 18.10 30.72 7.00
C GLU A 4 17.15 29.74 7.71
N ASP A 5 15.85 29.80 7.41
CA ASP A 5 14.86 28.86 7.96
C ASP A 5 15.17 27.43 7.49
N ILE A 6 15.57 27.26 6.23
CA ILE A 6 15.94 25.96 5.66
C ILE A 6 17.17 25.39 6.35
N LEU A 7 18.20 26.20 6.58
CA LEU A 7 19.41 25.76 7.31
C LEU A 7 19.05 25.27 8.72
N ASN A 8 18.22 26.03 9.43
CA ASN A 8 17.77 25.68 10.79
C ASN A 8 16.92 24.40 10.80
N LEU A 9 15.98 24.26 9.86
CA LEU A 9 15.11 23.08 9.77
C LEU A 9 15.87 21.82 9.36
N THR A 10 16.78 21.93 8.41
CA THR A 10 17.50 20.78 7.85
C THR A 10 18.77 20.43 8.62
N GLU A 11 19.19 21.28 9.57
CA GLU A 11 20.53 21.27 10.17
C GLU A 11 21.64 21.33 9.10
N GLY A 12 21.36 22.06 8.03
CA GLY A 12 22.25 22.22 6.90
C GLY A 12 23.32 23.28 7.14
N VAL A 13 24.46 23.11 6.49
CA VAL A 13 25.56 24.07 6.47
C VAL A 13 25.64 24.69 5.08
N LEU A 14 25.52 26.02 5.02
CA LEU A 14 25.72 26.75 3.79
C LEU A 14 27.21 26.75 3.43
N THR A 15 27.52 26.41 2.18
CA THR A 15 28.91 26.22 1.73
C THR A 15 29.42 27.30 0.77
N ASN A 16 28.58 28.29 0.47
CA ASN A 16 28.90 29.48 -0.33
C ASN A 16 28.20 30.72 0.26
N THR A 17 28.34 31.87 -0.40
CA THR A 17 27.57 33.09 -0.09
C THR A 17 26.62 33.39 -1.26
N PRO A 18 25.40 32.83 -1.24
CA PRO A 18 24.44 32.98 -2.34
C PRO A 18 23.89 34.40 -2.44
N GLN A 19 23.44 34.77 -3.64
CA GLN A 19 22.67 36.01 -3.85
C GLN A 19 21.20 35.82 -3.49
N VAL A 20 20.66 34.61 -3.68
CA VAL A 20 19.28 34.27 -3.32
C VAL A 20 19.07 34.26 -1.81
N GLN A 21 17.91 34.75 -1.37
CA GLN A 21 17.56 34.84 0.06
C GLN A 21 16.39 33.93 0.47
N ALA A 22 15.64 33.41 -0.50
CA ALA A 22 14.47 32.58 -0.27
C ALA A 22 14.20 31.65 -1.47
N ILE A 23 13.45 30.59 -1.20
CA ILE A 23 12.88 29.66 -2.19
C ILE A 23 11.36 29.73 -2.21
N GLU A 24 10.76 29.35 -3.34
CA GLU A 24 9.30 29.34 -3.53
C GLU A 24 8.69 27.98 -3.15
N SER A 25 9.21 26.90 -3.72
CA SER A 25 8.81 25.52 -3.42
C SER A 25 10.03 24.60 -3.26
N ALA A 26 9.78 23.31 -3.09
CA ALA A 26 10.81 22.29 -3.01
C ALA A 26 10.44 21.04 -3.81
N THR A 27 11.44 20.29 -4.28
CA THR A 27 11.22 19.03 -5.00
C THR A 27 12.42 18.09 -4.85
N VAL A 28 12.15 16.80 -5.01
CA VAL A 28 13.17 15.71 -5.05
C VAL A 28 13.27 15.07 -6.44
N TYR A 29 12.63 15.69 -7.44
CA TYR A 29 12.73 15.31 -8.86
C TYR A 29 13.13 16.52 -9.69
N GLN A 30 14.28 16.41 -10.36
CA GLN A 30 14.84 17.45 -11.23
C GLN A 30 13.88 17.85 -12.35
N SER A 31 13.07 16.91 -12.84
CA SER A 31 12.07 17.13 -13.88
C SER A 31 10.87 17.97 -13.43
N LYS A 32 10.73 18.25 -12.13
CA LYS A 32 9.68 19.08 -11.55
C LYS A 32 10.20 20.41 -11.01
N VAL A 33 11.49 20.68 -11.16
CA VAL A 33 12.08 21.93 -10.69
C VAL A 33 11.51 23.08 -11.51
N GLU A 34 10.99 24.08 -10.82
CA GLU A 34 10.62 25.37 -11.37
C GLU A 34 11.57 26.46 -10.86
N HIS A 35 11.47 27.65 -11.47
CA HIS A 35 12.29 28.77 -11.08
C HIS A 35 12.01 29.17 -9.63
N GLY A 36 13.05 29.24 -8.81
CA GLY A 36 12.90 29.58 -7.39
C GLY A 36 12.86 28.38 -6.44
N ASP A 37 12.95 27.15 -6.95
CA ASP A 37 12.80 25.95 -6.14
C ASP A 37 14.06 25.55 -5.37
N LEU A 38 13.84 24.87 -4.25
CA LEU A 38 14.82 24.05 -3.56
C LEU A 38 14.83 22.63 -4.14
N PHE A 39 15.99 22.12 -4.53
CA PHE A 39 16.14 20.75 -5.00
C PHE A 39 17.01 19.91 -4.06
N PHE A 40 16.61 18.65 -3.82
CA PHE A 40 17.32 17.69 -2.99
C PHE A 40 17.96 16.60 -3.86
N SER A 41 19.28 16.54 -3.95
CA SER A 41 19.99 15.43 -4.59
C SER A 41 21.48 15.43 -4.27
N SER A 42 22.08 14.24 -4.36
CA SER A 42 23.53 14.04 -4.40
C SER A 42 23.97 13.33 -5.68
N ASN A 43 23.16 13.41 -6.73
CA ASN A 43 23.52 12.99 -8.07
C ASN A 43 23.86 14.23 -8.91
N GLN A 44 25.11 14.32 -9.40
CA GLN A 44 25.57 15.49 -10.17
C GLN A 44 24.73 15.73 -11.43
N GLU A 45 24.32 14.69 -12.15
CA GLU A 45 23.51 14.83 -13.38
C GLU A 45 22.11 15.36 -13.05
N GLU A 46 21.49 14.90 -11.96
CA GLU A 46 20.21 15.43 -11.49
C GLU A 46 20.33 16.91 -11.08
N ILE A 47 21.42 17.26 -10.39
CA ILE A 47 21.70 18.65 -9.96
C ILE A 47 21.89 19.56 -11.16
N ASP A 48 22.73 19.16 -12.13
CA ASP A 48 22.99 19.97 -13.33
C ASP A 48 21.69 20.24 -14.10
N GLN A 49 20.80 19.25 -14.18
CA GLN A 49 19.46 19.40 -14.76
C GLN A 49 18.56 20.34 -13.93
N ALA A 50 18.58 20.23 -12.60
CA ALA A 50 17.82 21.10 -11.72
C ALA A 50 18.27 22.57 -11.81
N LEU A 51 19.57 22.81 -11.91
CA LEU A 51 20.11 24.16 -12.14
C LEU A 51 19.64 24.73 -13.47
N ALA A 52 19.69 23.94 -14.54
CA ALA A 52 19.17 24.34 -15.84
C ALA A 52 17.66 24.67 -15.83
N ASN A 53 16.91 24.02 -14.94
CA ASN A 53 15.48 24.26 -14.74
C ASN A 53 15.17 25.44 -13.80
N GLY A 54 16.18 26.03 -13.15
CA GLY A 54 16.04 27.25 -12.34
C GLY A 54 16.00 27.05 -10.83
N ALA A 55 16.56 25.95 -10.31
CA ALA A 55 16.72 25.75 -8.86
C ALA A 55 17.51 26.91 -8.23
N TYR A 56 16.99 27.45 -7.12
CA TYR A 56 17.65 28.51 -6.34
C TYR A 56 18.48 27.96 -5.17
N ALA A 57 18.21 26.72 -4.77
CA ALA A 57 18.98 26.08 -3.71
C ALA A 57 19.12 24.59 -3.98
N ILE A 58 20.27 24.03 -3.61
CA ILE A 58 20.56 22.60 -3.69
C ILE A 58 20.91 22.10 -2.28
N ILE A 59 20.18 21.09 -1.81
CA ILE A 59 20.55 20.30 -0.62
C ILE A 59 21.17 18.99 -1.08
N TYR A 60 22.36 18.70 -0.53
CA TYR A 60 23.16 17.52 -0.87
C TYR A 60 23.90 16.99 0.37
N ASP A 61 24.28 15.71 0.39
CA ASP A 61 25.03 15.07 1.49
C ASP A 61 26.38 14.46 1.06
N ASP A 62 26.69 14.46 -0.23
CA ASP A 62 27.95 13.96 -0.80
C ASP A 62 28.98 15.09 -1.01
N ASP A 63 30.20 14.92 -0.49
CA ASP A 63 31.31 15.87 -0.66
C ASP A 63 31.86 15.99 -2.08
N SER A 64 31.55 15.03 -2.96
CA SER A 64 31.99 15.03 -4.36
C SER A 64 31.20 15.96 -5.28
N ILE A 65 30.12 16.57 -4.79
CA ILE A 65 29.28 17.48 -5.58
C ILE A 65 30.07 18.72 -6.02
N ILE A 66 30.06 18.96 -7.33
CA ILE A 66 30.69 20.10 -7.98
C ILE A 66 29.69 21.25 -8.02
N LYS A 67 30.15 22.42 -7.56
CA LYS A 67 29.34 23.64 -7.41
C LYS A 67 29.79 24.67 -8.42
N ASN A 68 28.99 24.88 -9.45
CA ASN A 68 29.36 25.72 -10.60
C ASN A 68 28.60 27.05 -10.67
N ASP A 69 27.75 27.34 -9.69
CA ASP A 69 26.89 28.52 -9.65
C ASP A 69 26.95 29.15 -8.25
N ASP A 70 27.56 30.34 -8.15
CA ASP A 70 27.72 31.06 -6.89
C ASP A 70 26.48 31.90 -6.52
N GLU A 71 25.50 32.06 -7.41
CA GLU A 71 24.29 32.85 -7.16
C GLU A 71 23.27 32.08 -6.31
N ILE A 72 23.23 30.76 -6.47
CA ILE A 72 22.32 29.85 -5.76
C ILE A 72 22.88 29.36 -4.42
N ALA A 73 22.02 28.88 -3.52
CA ALA A 73 22.43 28.39 -2.21
C ALA A 73 22.85 26.90 -2.24
N TRP A 74 24.09 26.61 -1.85
CA TRP A 74 24.59 25.24 -1.71
C TRP A 74 24.62 24.80 -0.24
N ILE A 75 23.69 23.91 0.12
CA ILE A 75 23.43 23.50 1.50
C ILE A 75 23.85 22.05 1.68
N LYS A 76 24.90 21.82 2.48
CA LYS A 76 25.36 20.47 2.84
C LYS A 76 24.59 19.97 4.07
N VAL A 77 24.08 18.74 4.01
CA VAL A 77 23.45 18.03 5.15
C VAL A 77 24.15 16.71 5.40
N SER A 78 23.81 16.03 6.50
CA SER A 78 24.33 14.68 6.79
C SER A 78 23.59 13.55 6.07
N ASP A 79 22.30 13.78 5.76
CA ASP A 79 21.42 12.82 5.10
C ASP A 79 20.29 13.59 4.40
N ILE A 80 20.20 13.48 3.07
CA ILE A 80 19.21 14.20 2.25
C ILE A 80 17.78 13.78 2.59
N GLN A 81 17.54 12.50 2.82
CA GLN A 81 16.19 11.99 3.08
C GLN A 81 15.67 12.52 4.42
N LEU A 82 16.51 12.53 5.45
CA LEU A 82 16.20 13.08 6.75
C LEU A 82 15.97 14.59 6.68
N ALA A 83 16.84 15.32 5.97
CA ALA A 83 16.69 16.76 5.74
C ALA A 83 15.36 17.09 5.03
N ALA A 84 15.02 16.34 3.99
CA ALA A 84 13.76 16.48 3.26
C ALA A 84 12.56 16.26 4.19
N PHE A 85 12.58 15.24 5.07
CA PHE A 85 11.48 15.02 6.01
C PHE A 85 11.41 16.04 7.14
N LYS A 86 12.54 16.61 7.58
CA LYS A 86 12.51 17.75 8.52
C LYS A 86 11.79 18.96 7.92
N LEU A 87 12.04 19.26 6.64
CA LEU A 87 11.30 20.30 5.90
C LEU A 87 9.81 19.96 5.80
N ILE A 88 9.47 18.72 5.43
CA ILE A 88 8.07 18.27 5.32
C ILE A 88 7.31 18.36 6.65
N ARG A 89 7.95 18.03 7.77
CA ARG A 89 7.32 18.14 9.11
C ARG A 89 6.86 19.58 9.40
N TYR A 90 7.64 20.57 9.01
CA TYR A 90 7.23 21.97 9.12
C TYR A 90 5.98 22.27 8.29
N VAL A 91 5.91 21.75 7.05
CA VAL A 91 4.74 21.88 6.18
C VAL A 91 3.51 21.18 6.76
N ILE A 92 3.67 19.96 7.28
CA ILE A 92 2.62 19.17 7.93
C ILE A 92 1.97 19.92 9.09
N ILE A 93 2.79 20.50 9.98
CA ILE A 93 2.31 21.25 11.15
C ILE A 93 1.47 22.44 10.69
N LYS A 94 1.95 23.18 9.69
CA LYS A 94 1.22 24.34 9.15
C LYS A 94 -0.12 23.96 8.49
N LYS A 95 -0.20 22.77 7.88
CA LYS A 95 -1.41 22.24 7.25
C LYS A 95 -2.38 21.55 8.22
N GLU A 96 -2.01 21.40 9.50
CA GLU A 96 -2.75 20.57 10.46
C GLU A 96 -3.03 19.16 9.94
N ALA A 97 -2.08 18.60 9.17
CA ALA A 97 -2.27 17.32 8.52
C ALA A 97 -2.14 16.14 9.51
N LEU A 98 -3.03 15.17 9.38
CA LEU A 98 -3.06 13.94 10.18
C LEU A 98 -2.48 12.77 9.39
N PHE A 99 -1.74 11.92 10.07
CA PHE A 99 -1.09 10.74 9.49
C PHE A 99 -1.58 9.48 10.20
N PHE A 100 -1.78 8.40 9.46
CA PHE A 100 -2.12 7.10 10.02
C PHE A 100 -1.34 5.96 9.36
N LEU A 101 -0.81 5.07 10.19
CA LEU A 101 -0.19 3.82 9.78
C LEU A 101 -1.26 2.73 9.73
N LEU A 102 -1.47 2.15 8.54
CA LEU A 102 -2.44 1.10 8.29
C LEU A 102 -1.72 -0.22 8.03
N SER A 103 -2.40 -1.33 8.32
CA SER A 103 -2.05 -2.62 7.72
C SER A 103 -2.39 -2.65 6.22
N GLU A 104 -1.77 -3.56 5.48
CA GLU A 104 -2.07 -3.76 4.05
C GLU A 104 -3.56 -4.07 3.81
N HIS A 105 -4.19 -4.85 4.70
CA HIS A 105 -5.62 -5.16 4.65
C HIS A 105 -6.48 -3.91 4.88
N GLU A 106 -6.19 -3.13 5.92
CA GLU A 106 -6.93 -1.88 6.21
C GLU A 106 -6.81 -0.89 5.05
N LEU A 107 -5.60 -0.71 4.48
CA LEU A 107 -5.40 0.16 3.32
C LEU A 107 -6.21 -0.32 2.10
N THR A 108 -6.26 -1.64 1.88
CA THR A 108 -7.02 -2.23 0.78
C THR A 108 -8.52 -2.01 0.96
N PHE A 109 -9.06 -2.24 2.15
CA PHE A 109 -10.48 -1.98 2.42
C PHE A 109 -10.83 -0.50 2.38
N LEU A 110 -9.99 0.38 2.94
CA LEU A 110 -10.17 1.83 2.86
C LEU A 110 -10.29 2.28 1.39
N LYS A 111 -9.35 1.88 0.53
CA LYS A 111 -9.41 2.18 -0.91
C LYS A 111 -10.65 1.60 -1.60
N LEU A 112 -11.12 0.45 -1.14
CA LEU A 112 -12.27 -0.24 -1.73
C LEU A 112 -13.59 0.47 -1.43
N ILE A 113 -13.79 0.89 -0.17
CA ILE A 113 -15.06 1.45 0.29
C ILE A 113 -15.18 2.96 0.04
N LEU A 114 -14.07 3.69 -0.07
CA LEU A 114 -14.11 5.13 -0.35
C LEU A 114 -14.79 5.41 -1.69
N LYS A 115 -15.82 6.26 -1.71
CA LYS A 115 -16.51 6.66 -2.95
C LYS A 115 -15.58 7.44 -3.88
N HIS A 116 -14.83 8.37 -3.31
CA HIS A 116 -13.81 9.19 -3.94
C HIS A 116 -12.64 9.39 -2.96
N LYS A 117 -11.43 9.69 -3.47
CA LYS A 117 -10.25 9.90 -2.60
C LYS A 117 -10.42 11.09 -1.65
N GLY A 118 -11.18 12.11 -2.08
CA GLY A 118 -11.54 13.25 -1.25
C GLY A 118 -10.32 13.88 -0.61
N ASN A 119 -10.37 13.98 0.71
CA ASN A 119 -9.34 14.60 1.55
C ASN A 119 -8.25 13.61 2.03
N VAL A 120 -8.12 12.42 1.40
CA VAL A 120 -7.15 11.39 1.79
C VAL A 120 -6.11 11.17 0.71
N THR A 121 -4.84 11.20 1.12
CA THR A 121 -3.68 10.80 0.31
C THR A 121 -3.12 9.48 0.81
N PHE A 122 -2.83 8.57 -0.13
CA PHE A 122 -2.17 7.30 0.16
C PHE A 122 -0.67 7.43 -0.14
N ILE A 123 0.15 7.45 0.90
CA ILE A 123 1.60 7.56 0.84
C ILE A 123 2.18 6.29 0.19
N ALA A 124 3.07 6.49 -0.79
CA ALA A 124 3.83 5.43 -1.40
C ALA A 124 4.98 4.98 -0.50
N ASN A 125 5.37 3.71 -0.61
CA ASN A 125 6.52 3.13 0.11
C ASN A 125 7.84 3.48 -0.61
N ASP A 126 7.99 4.75 -0.96
CA ASP A 126 9.16 5.35 -1.60
C ASP A 126 9.25 6.79 -1.10
N TRP A 127 10.40 7.15 -0.50
CA TRP A 127 10.51 8.42 0.21
C TRP A 127 10.42 9.63 -0.71
N ARG A 128 10.92 9.54 -1.95
CA ARG A 128 10.84 10.64 -2.92
C ARG A 128 9.39 10.89 -3.31
N LYS A 129 8.64 9.82 -3.62
CA LYS A 129 7.20 9.92 -3.89
C LYS A 129 6.43 10.42 -2.67
N ALA A 130 6.74 9.94 -1.48
CA ALA A 130 6.08 10.38 -0.25
C ALA A 130 6.30 11.88 0.00
N PHE A 131 7.53 12.37 -0.17
CA PHE A 131 7.86 13.80 -0.08
C PHE A 131 6.97 14.63 -1.02
N GLU A 132 6.94 14.26 -2.30
CA GLU A 132 6.12 14.94 -3.31
C GLU A 132 4.62 14.89 -3.00
N GLN A 133 4.15 13.74 -2.51
CA GLN A 133 2.74 13.55 -2.15
C GLN A 133 2.33 14.42 -0.97
N ILE A 134 3.21 14.64 0.00
CA ILE A 134 2.87 15.46 1.19
C ILE A 134 2.98 16.95 0.88
N LEU A 135 4.06 17.35 0.19
CA LEU A 135 4.31 18.75 -0.11
C LEU A 135 3.22 19.34 -1.00
N ASN A 136 2.88 18.63 -2.08
CA ASN A 136 2.02 19.14 -3.14
C ASN A 136 0.53 18.78 -2.96
N SER A 137 0.17 18.04 -1.91
CA SER A 137 -1.23 17.68 -1.67
C SER A 137 -1.95 18.74 -0.83
N ASP A 138 -3.19 19.04 -1.22
CA ASP A 138 -4.14 19.82 -0.44
C ASP A 138 -4.90 18.96 0.60
N ALA A 139 -4.65 17.64 0.61
CA ALA A 139 -5.24 16.75 1.59
C ALA A 139 -4.73 17.06 3.01
N SER A 140 -5.62 16.90 3.99
CA SER A 140 -5.25 16.93 5.40
C SER A 140 -5.11 15.55 6.04
N LEU A 141 -5.46 14.46 5.33
CA LEU A 141 -5.31 13.09 5.82
C LEU A 141 -4.34 12.29 4.95
N PHE A 142 -3.35 11.70 5.59
CA PHE A 142 -2.33 10.88 4.93
C PHE A 142 -2.29 9.49 5.55
N THR A 143 -2.29 8.46 4.71
CA THR A 143 -2.26 7.06 5.17
C THR A 143 -1.17 6.29 4.44
N GLY A 144 -0.47 5.40 5.13
CA GLY A 144 0.60 4.57 4.56
C GLY A 144 0.74 3.24 5.27
N THR A 145 1.47 2.29 4.68
CA THR A 145 1.71 0.96 5.26
C THR A 145 3.18 0.72 5.64
N ASP A 146 4.10 1.50 5.09
CA ASP A 146 5.52 1.44 5.45
C ASP A 146 5.76 2.11 6.81
N LYS A 147 5.96 1.28 7.84
CA LYS A 147 6.17 1.74 9.21
C LYS A 147 7.41 2.63 9.34
N GLU A 148 8.53 2.24 8.73
CA GLU A 148 9.80 2.97 8.89
C GLU A 148 9.71 4.35 8.26
N LEU A 149 9.16 4.42 7.04
CA LEU A 149 8.93 5.68 6.34
C LEU A 149 7.93 6.57 7.09
N MET A 150 6.80 6.02 7.54
CA MET A 150 5.78 6.79 8.25
C MET A 150 6.30 7.33 9.59
N GLN A 151 7.11 6.56 10.32
CA GLN A 151 7.76 7.01 11.56
C GLN A 151 8.87 8.03 11.30
N LEU A 152 9.55 7.94 10.16
CA LEU A 152 10.49 8.97 9.72
C LEU A 152 9.77 10.29 9.41
N ILE A 153 8.54 10.26 8.90
CA ILE A 153 7.73 11.47 8.71
C ILE A 153 7.19 11.97 10.06
N MET A 154 6.48 11.11 10.80
CA MET A 154 5.85 11.40 12.09
C MET A 154 6.18 10.28 13.09
N PRO A 155 7.09 10.51 14.06
CA PRO A 155 7.59 9.45 14.96
C PRO A 155 6.50 8.66 15.68
N ASP A 156 5.48 9.36 16.18
CA ASP A 156 4.34 8.79 16.91
C ASP A 156 3.10 8.65 16.01
N VAL A 157 3.29 8.17 14.78
CA VAL A 157 2.18 7.96 13.83
C VAL A 157 1.13 6.99 14.42
N PRO A 158 -0.14 7.42 14.56
CA PRO A 158 -1.20 6.57 15.10
C PRO A 158 -1.59 5.46 14.12
N THR A 159 -2.07 4.34 14.67
CA THR A 159 -2.76 3.30 13.89
C THR A 159 -4.27 3.47 14.01
N LEU A 160 -5.04 2.77 13.18
CA LEU A 160 -6.50 2.75 13.32
C LEU A 160 -6.92 2.16 14.68
N ASN A 161 -8.06 2.63 15.18
CA ASN A 161 -8.67 2.07 16.38
C ASN A 161 -8.99 0.59 16.14
N LYS A 162 -8.77 -0.26 17.16
CA LYS A 162 -9.05 -1.70 17.07
C LYS A 162 -10.43 -2.06 17.59
N GLU A 163 -10.94 -1.29 18.55
CA GLU A 163 -12.24 -1.50 19.18
C GLU A 163 -13.26 -0.63 18.46
N VAL A 164 -13.93 -1.24 17.48
CA VAL A 164 -14.85 -0.55 16.57
C VAL A 164 -16.19 -1.28 16.52
N ASP A 165 -17.25 -0.53 16.22
CA ASP A 165 -18.60 -1.08 16.14
C ASP A 165 -18.79 -1.96 14.90
N GLY A 166 -19.52 -3.06 15.12
CA GLY A 166 -19.89 -4.00 14.08
C GLY A 166 -19.52 -5.43 14.44
N TYR A 167 -20.22 -6.38 13.82
CA TYR A 167 -20.01 -7.80 14.11
C TYR A 167 -20.51 -8.69 12.98
N LEU A 168 -19.94 -9.90 12.94
CA LEU A 168 -20.38 -10.96 12.05
C LEU A 168 -21.69 -11.55 12.56
N VAL A 169 -22.69 -11.67 11.68
CA VAL A 169 -23.99 -12.29 11.98
C VAL A 169 -23.96 -13.76 11.60
N SER A 170 -23.44 -14.06 10.40
CA SER A 170 -23.27 -15.41 9.89
C SER A 170 -22.26 -15.42 8.76
N ASP A 171 -21.69 -16.58 8.47
CA ASP A 171 -20.63 -16.67 7.49
C ASP A 171 -20.40 -18.08 6.92
N THR A 172 -19.71 -18.08 5.79
CA THR A 172 -18.94 -19.20 5.24
C THR A 172 -17.51 -18.70 5.03
N LEU A 173 -16.58 -19.59 4.65
CA LEU A 173 -15.21 -19.17 4.34
C LEU A 173 -15.12 -18.06 3.28
N PHE A 174 -16.10 -17.97 2.38
CA PHE A 174 -16.08 -17.06 1.23
C PHE A 174 -17.13 -15.95 1.29
N LYS A 175 -18.08 -16.01 2.22
CA LYS A 175 -19.13 -15.01 2.34
C LYS A 175 -19.38 -14.66 3.78
N SER A 176 -19.63 -13.37 4.01
CA SER A 176 -19.97 -12.85 5.33
C SER A 176 -21.26 -12.05 5.27
N THR A 177 -22.13 -12.31 6.24
CA THR A 177 -23.23 -11.42 6.61
C THR A 177 -22.84 -10.72 7.91
N PHE A 178 -22.84 -9.39 7.92
CA PHE A 178 -22.33 -8.60 9.04
C PHE A 178 -23.14 -7.32 9.25
N LYS A 179 -23.08 -6.79 10.46
CA LYS A 179 -23.68 -5.50 10.83
C LYS A 179 -22.57 -4.46 11.03
N VAL A 180 -22.73 -3.28 10.44
CA VAL A 180 -21.88 -2.09 10.67
C VAL A 180 -22.72 -0.83 10.47
N ASP A 181 -22.49 0.20 11.29
CA ASP A 181 -23.25 1.46 11.28
C ASP A 181 -24.77 1.29 11.36
N GLY A 182 -25.23 0.27 12.09
CA GLY A 182 -26.65 -0.03 12.23
C GLY A 182 -27.29 -0.78 11.04
N PHE A 183 -26.59 -0.95 9.92
CA PHE A 183 -27.09 -1.64 8.73
C PHE A 183 -26.61 -3.10 8.66
N LEU A 184 -27.47 -3.98 8.13
CA LEU A 184 -27.15 -5.38 7.88
C LEU A 184 -26.75 -5.57 6.41
N TYR A 185 -25.55 -6.09 6.18
CA TYR A 185 -25.04 -6.43 4.85
C TYR A 185 -24.98 -7.94 4.72
N GLN A 186 -25.76 -8.49 3.78
CA GLN A 186 -25.94 -9.94 3.63
C GLN A 186 -25.07 -10.52 2.52
N GLU A 187 -24.51 -11.70 2.78
CA GLU A 187 -23.86 -12.57 1.80
C GLU A 187 -22.79 -11.87 0.92
N LYS A 188 -22.06 -10.91 1.50
CA LYS A 188 -20.99 -10.18 0.81
C LYS A 188 -19.80 -11.10 0.59
N GLU A 189 -19.12 -10.93 -0.54
CA GLU A 189 -17.84 -11.60 -0.88
C GLU A 189 -16.70 -11.05 0.00
N LEU A 190 -16.77 -11.37 1.29
CA LEU A 190 -15.87 -10.93 2.33
C LEU A 190 -15.49 -12.14 3.17
N ILE A 191 -14.19 -12.31 3.37
CA ILE A 191 -13.66 -13.38 4.20
C ILE A 191 -13.93 -13.04 5.67
N PRO A 192 -14.43 -13.97 6.50
CA PRO A 192 -14.90 -13.65 7.85
C PRO A 192 -13.82 -13.01 8.73
N PHE A 193 -12.61 -13.55 8.67
CA PHE A 193 -11.46 -13.03 9.41
C PHE A 193 -10.82 -11.77 8.79
N HIS A 194 -11.38 -11.25 7.69
CA HIS A 194 -11.06 -9.92 7.16
C HIS A 194 -12.04 -8.84 7.62
N LEU A 195 -13.17 -9.21 8.24
CA LEU A 195 -14.18 -8.26 8.70
C LEU A 195 -13.58 -7.20 9.63
N GLU A 196 -12.68 -7.58 10.55
CA GLU A 196 -12.03 -6.63 11.46
C GLU A 196 -11.34 -5.48 10.73
N TYR A 197 -10.67 -5.74 9.61
CA TYR A 197 -9.98 -4.69 8.85
C TYR A 197 -10.96 -3.78 8.11
N LEU A 198 -12.07 -4.35 7.62
CA LEU A 198 -13.16 -3.56 7.03
C LEU A 198 -13.79 -2.64 8.06
N LEU A 199 -14.13 -3.15 9.25
CA LEU A 199 -14.78 -2.36 10.30
C LEU A 199 -13.91 -1.17 10.73
N ARG A 200 -12.60 -1.38 10.88
CA ARG A 200 -11.66 -0.29 11.21
C ARG A 200 -11.56 0.74 10.09
N ALA A 201 -11.58 0.32 8.83
CA ALA A 201 -11.60 1.24 7.71
C ALA A 201 -12.91 2.05 7.64
N VAL A 202 -14.05 1.44 7.98
CA VAL A 202 -15.35 2.14 8.08
C VAL A 202 -15.34 3.15 9.21
N ASP A 203 -14.92 2.76 10.41
CA ASP A 203 -14.80 3.63 11.58
C ASP A 203 -13.89 4.84 11.28
N PHE A 204 -12.71 4.59 10.68
CA PHE A 204 -11.81 5.65 10.23
C PHE A 204 -12.50 6.63 9.27
N CYS A 205 -13.29 6.12 8.31
CA CYS A 205 -14.02 6.98 7.40
C CYS A 205 -15.09 7.79 8.11
N ASN A 206 -15.80 7.21 9.08
CA ASN A 206 -16.85 7.89 9.83
C ASN A 206 -16.28 9.01 10.71
N ILE A 207 -15.18 8.77 11.41
CA ILE A 207 -14.49 9.77 12.26
C ILE A 207 -14.02 10.98 11.44
N HIS A 208 -13.66 10.75 10.18
CA HIS A 208 -13.10 11.77 9.29
C HIS A 208 -14.06 12.25 8.21
N ASP A 209 -15.36 11.98 8.34
CA ASP A 209 -16.41 12.39 7.41
C ASP A 209 -16.12 12.00 5.93
N LEU A 210 -15.50 10.84 5.72
CA LEU A 210 -15.13 10.33 4.40
C LEU A 210 -16.27 9.49 3.80
N PRO A 211 -16.84 9.86 2.64
CA PRO A 211 -17.98 9.13 2.09
C PRO A 211 -17.63 7.70 1.63
N THR A 212 -18.31 6.70 2.20
CA THR A 212 -18.11 5.28 1.89
C THR A 212 -19.28 4.64 1.14
N THR A 213 -19.03 3.46 0.56
CA THR A 213 -20.02 2.53 0.01
C THR A 213 -19.63 1.09 0.30
N MET A 214 -20.60 0.29 0.74
CA MET A 214 -20.43 -1.16 0.96
C MET A 214 -20.70 -1.99 -0.29
N ASP A 215 -21.08 -1.37 -1.41
CA ASP A 215 -21.39 -2.07 -2.67
C ASP A 215 -20.13 -2.55 -3.39
N ARG A 216 -18.99 -1.90 -3.11
CA ARG A 216 -17.69 -2.24 -3.70
C ARG A 216 -16.99 -3.40 -3.00
N ILE A 217 -17.52 -3.88 -1.88
CA ILE A 217 -16.93 -5.00 -1.13
C ILE A 217 -16.92 -6.25 -2.01
N LYS A 218 -15.73 -6.83 -2.14
CA LYS A 218 -15.43 -8.06 -2.88
C LYS A 218 -14.14 -8.65 -2.36
N TYR A 219 -13.79 -9.84 -2.86
CA TYR A 219 -12.49 -10.44 -2.57
C TYR A 219 -11.33 -9.51 -2.95
N THR A 220 -10.31 -9.49 -2.11
CA THR A 220 -9.12 -8.67 -2.27
C THR A 220 -7.95 -9.51 -2.75
N LYS A 221 -6.84 -8.88 -3.14
CA LYS A 221 -5.58 -9.59 -3.46
C LYS A 221 -5.04 -10.43 -2.29
N HIS A 222 -5.46 -10.11 -1.07
CA HIS A 222 -5.03 -10.81 0.13
C HIS A 222 -5.62 -12.21 0.23
N PHE A 223 -6.84 -12.39 -0.32
CA PHE A 223 -7.51 -13.66 -0.36
C PHE A 223 -8.55 -13.70 -1.48
N LEU A 224 -8.14 -14.28 -2.61
CA LEU A 224 -8.94 -14.33 -3.84
C LEU A 224 -9.30 -15.77 -4.19
N PRO A 225 -10.50 -16.25 -3.81
CA PRO A 225 -10.98 -17.57 -4.18
C PRO A 225 -11.46 -17.59 -5.64
N VAL A 226 -11.10 -18.64 -6.37
CA VAL A 226 -11.57 -18.94 -7.72
C VAL A 226 -12.01 -20.40 -7.76
N PHE A 227 -13.30 -20.61 -7.96
CA PHE A 227 -13.87 -21.94 -8.18
C PHE A 227 -13.46 -22.43 -9.57
N ILE A 228 -12.88 -23.63 -9.65
CA ILE A 228 -12.28 -24.15 -10.88
C ILE A 228 -12.78 -25.55 -11.24
N ASP A 229 -12.90 -25.83 -12.53
CA ASP A 229 -13.15 -27.18 -13.05
C ASP A 229 -11.85 -27.99 -13.23
N ALA A 230 -11.98 -29.25 -13.65
CA ALA A 230 -10.83 -30.12 -13.92
C ALA A 230 -9.89 -29.62 -15.05
N LYS A 231 -10.35 -28.66 -15.87
CA LYS A 231 -9.58 -27.99 -16.93
C LYS A 231 -9.01 -26.65 -16.47
N LEU A 232 -9.06 -26.34 -15.17
CA LEU A 232 -8.62 -25.07 -14.56
C LEU A 232 -9.35 -23.84 -15.10
N ARG A 233 -10.59 -24.02 -15.59
CA ARG A 233 -11.45 -22.90 -15.99
C ARG A 233 -12.27 -22.45 -14.80
N SER A 234 -12.45 -21.14 -14.67
CA SER A 234 -13.36 -20.59 -13.66
C SER A 234 -14.79 -21.12 -13.86
N THR A 235 -15.48 -21.43 -12.78
CA THR A 235 -16.86 -21.92 -12.79
C THR A 235 -17.62 -21.41 -11.57
N GLN A 236 -18.89 -21.77 -11.45
CA GLN A 236 -19.75 -21.41 -10.31
C GLN A 236 -19.49 -22.33 -9.11
N ALA A 237 -19.66 -21.81 -7.90
CA ALA A 237 -19.45 -22.53 -6.65
C ALA A 237 -20.32 -23.80 -6.52
N SER A 238 -21.49 -23.85 -7.16
CA SER A 238 -22.37 -25.02 -7.15
C SER A 238 -21.90 -26.16 -8.08
N LYS A 239 -20.93 -25.90 -8.97
CA LYS A 239 -20.49 -26.84 -10.02
C LYS A 239 -19.16 -27.52 -9.72
N THR A 240 -18.48 -27.16 -8.64
CA THR A 240 -17.18 -27.71 -8.27
C THR A 240 -16.94 -27.66 -6.78
N ASP A 241 -16.21 -28.64 -6.27
CA ASP A 241 -15.68 -28.68 -4.91
C ASP A 241 -14.23 -28.16 -4.82
N ARG A 242 -13.63 -27.77 -5.97
CA ARG A 242 -12.26 -27.27 -6.07
C ARG A 242 -12.21 -25.74 -6.14
N VAL A 243 -11.43 -25.16 -5.24
CA VAL A 243 -11.18 -23.72 -5.16
C VAL A 243 -9.68 -23.47 -5.14
N ALA A 244 -9.20 -22.68 -6.10
CA ALA A 244 -7.87 -22.08 -6.08
C ALA A 244 -7.95 -20.73 -5.37
N ILE A 245 -7.20 -20.55 -4.28
CA ILE A 245 -7.24 -19.36 -3.44
C ILE A 245 -5.91 -18.65 -3.53
N PHE A 246 -5.88 -17.51 -4.22
CA PHE A 246 -4.67 -16.71 -4.41
C PHE A 246 -4.50 -15.75 -3.24
N THR A 247 -3.27 -15.67 -2.72
CA THR A 247 -2.94 -14.85 -1.55
C THR A 247 -1.58 -14.17 -1.75
N ASP A 248 -1.47 -12.93 -1.28
CA ASP A 248 -0.22 -12.17 -1.26
C ASP A 248 0.53 -12.25 0.08
N ASN A 249 -0.07 -12.93 1.07
CA ASN A 249 0.47 -13.07 2.43
C ASN A 249 0.23 -14.47 3.00
N THR A 250 1.08 -14.89 3.93
CA THR A 250 1.00 -16.23 4.55
C THR A 250 0.10 -16.28 5.79
N SER A 251 -0.18 -15.13 6.41
CA SER A 251 -1.07 -15.04 7.57
C SER A 251 -2.50 -15.44 7.23
N ASP A 252 -3.00 -15.05 6.05
CA ASP A 252 -4.36 -15.38 5.61
C ASP A 252 -4.50 -16.87 5.29
N ILE A 253 -3.45 -17.52 4.77
CA ILE A 253 -3.42 -18.97 4.61
C ILE A 253 -3.60 -19.66 5.96
N THR A 254 -2.90 -19.16 6.99
CA THR A 254 -2.97 -19.72 8.35
C THR A 254 -4.37 -19.54 8.94
N LYS A 255 -4.91 -18.31 8.93
CA LYS A 255 -6.26 -17.99 9.41
C LYS A 255 -7.34 -18.81 8.69
N ALA A 256 -7.23 -18.96 7.37
CA ALA A 256 -8.19 -19.74 6.59
C ALA A 256 -8.14 -21.23 6.93
N ARG A 257 -6.96 -21.81 7.13
CA ARG A 257 -6.84 -23.22 7.53
C ARG A 257 -7.44 -23.45 8.92
N GLU A 258 -7.20 -22.56 9.86
CA GLU A 258 -7.82 -22.62 11.19
C GLU A 258 -9.35 -22.56 11.10
N TYR A 259 -9.89 -21.67 10.26
CA TYR A 259 -11.32 -21.57 10.00
C TYR A 259 -11.88 -22.88 9.42
N VAL A 260 -11.23 -23.42 8.37
CA VAL A 260 -11.65 -24.66 7.72
C VAL A 260 -11.66 -25.83 8.68
N MET A 261 -10.61 -25.99 9.49
CA MET A 261 -10.51 -27.07 10.49
C MET A 261 -11.64 -27.03 11.53
N ARG A 262 -12.09 -25.84 11.93
CA ARG A 262 -13.22 -25.68 12.87
C ARG A 262 -14.57 -25.99 12.22
N SER A 263 -14.72 -25.61 10.95
CA SER A 263 -15.98 -25.71 10.21
C SER A 263 -16.25 -27.10 9.62
N ASN A 264 -15.23 -27.79 9.10
CA ASN A 264 -15.40 -29.07 8.41
C ASN A 264 -14.08 -29.88 8.35
N MET A 265 -13.94 -30.88 9.21
CA MET A 265 -12.73 -31.71 9.32
C MET A 265 -12.40 -32.54 8.06
N TRP A 266 -13.36 -32.70 7.13
CA TRP A 266 -13.19 -33.54 5.94
C TRP A 266 -12.63 -32.78 4.72
N VAL A 267 -12.49 -31.45 4.82
CA VAL A 267 -11.99 -30.62 3.72
C VAL A 267 -10.50 -30.81 3.56
N LYS A 268 -10.07 -31.24 2.36
CA LYS A 268 -8.67 -31.40 2.03
C LYS A 268 -8.09 -30.07 1.54
N SER A 269 -7.30 -29.41 2.38
CA SER A 269 -6.55 -28.20 2.01
C SER A 269 -5.10 -28.52 1.64
N VAL A 270 -4.60 -27.95 0.55
CA VAL A 270 -3.18 -27.99 0.16
C VAL A 270 -2.64 -26.57 0.02
N VAL A 271 -1.32 -26.42 0.18
CA VAL A 271 -0.67 -25.10 0.09
C VAL A 271 0.47 -25.16 -0.91
N PHE A 272 0.43 -24.24 -1.87
CA PHE A 272 1.41 -24.07 -2.93
C PHE A 272 2.21 -22.79 -2.67
N SER A 273 3.54 -22.87 -2.74
CA SER A 273 4.40 -21.72 -2.46
C SER A 273 5.71 -21.72 -3.24
N PRO A 274 6.33 -20.56 -3.48
CA PRO A 274 7.70 -20.52 -3.97
C PRO A 274 8.68 -21.23 -3.04
N PRO A 275 9.80 -21.79 -3.55
CA PRO A 275 10.82 -22.38 -2.71
C PRO A 275 11.28 -21.41 -1.61
N LYS A 276 11.58 -21.96 -0.43
CA LYS A 276 12.06 -21.21 0.76
C LYS A 276 11.02 -20.28 1.41
N ALA A 277 9.80 -20.17 0.90
CA ALA A 277 8.73 -19.48 1.61
C ALA A 277 8.40 -20.22 2.92
N LYS A 278 8.48 -19.50 4.05
CA LYS A 278 8.06 -20.03 5.35
C LYS A 278 6.57 -19.74 5.54
N ILE A 279 5.77 -20.79 5.65
CA ILE A 279 4.34 -20.69 5.94
C ILE A 279 4.12 -21.25 7.35
N PRO A 280 3.68 -20.44 8.32
CA PRO A 280 3.47 -20.90 9.69
C PRO A 280 2.57 -22.15 9.75
N GLY A 281 3.00 -23.15 10.51
CA GLY A 281 2.25 -24.42 10.67
C GLY A 281 2.22 -25.30 9.41
N ILE A 282 3.13 -25.08 8.45
CA ILE A 282 3.25 -25.89 7.23
C ILE A 282 4.72 -26.25 6.98
N ASP A 283 5.07 -27.50 7.28
CA ASP A 283 6.45 -27.97 7.12
C ASP A 283 6.78 -28.32 5.66
N HIS A 284 5.79 -28.78 4.89
CA HIS A 284 5.98 -29.27 3.52
C HIS A 284 4.88 -28.77 2.56
N PRO A 285 4.88 -27.47 2.19
CA PRO A 285 4.03 -27.01 1.09
C PRO A 285 4.51 -27.61 -0.24
N HIS A 286 3.62 -27.69 -1.23
CA HIS A 286 4.04 -28.02 -2.59
C HIS A 286 4.75 -26.82 -3.21
N TRP A 287 6.01 -27.00 -3.60
CA TRP A 287 6.79 -25.91 -4.16
C TRP A 287 6.57 -25.72 -5.66
N PHE A 288 6.61 -24.47 -6.11
CA PHE A 288 6.59 -24.12 -7.53
C PHE A 288 7.54 -22.95 -7.83
N LYS A 289 8.16 -22.95 -9.00
CA LYS A 289 9.01 -21.87 -9.53
C LYS A 289 8.37 -21.14 -10.69
N THR A 290 7.46 -21.78 -11.41
CA THR A 290 6.81 -21.25 -12.61
C THR A 290 5.29 -21.39 -12.53
N GLU A 291 4.58 -20.65 -13.38
CA GLU A 291 3.13 -20.76 -13.47
C GLU A 291 2.69 -22.14 -13.99
N GLU A 292 3.48 -22.74 -14.89
CA GLU A 292 3.25 -24.09 -15.42
C GLU A 292 3.27 -25.12 -14.30
N GLU A 293 4.23 -25.04 -13.38
CA GLU A 293 4.30 -25.92 -12.21
C GLU A 293 3.05 -25.76 -11.33
N VAL A 294 2.54 -24.54 -11.13
CA VAL A 294 1.27 -24.33 -10.39
C VAL A 294 0.10 -25.02 -11.10
N ARG A 295 0.00 -24.89 -12.44
CA ARG A 295 -1.05 -25.55 -13.24
C ARG A 295 -0.96 -27.07 -13.13
N GLU A 296 0.24 -27.63 -13.12
CA GLU A 296 0.46 -29.08 -12.95
C GLU A 296 0.05 -29.54 -11.55
N LEU A 297 0.43 -28.82 -10.49
CA LEU A 297 0.02 -29.10 -9.12
C LEU A 297 -1.52 -29.07 -8.99
N LEU A 298 -2.18 -28.05 -9.56
CA LEU A 298 -3.64 -27.92 -9.53
C LEU A 298 -4.37 -29.07 -10.24
N LYS A 299 -3.76 -29.69 -11.26
CA LYS A 299 -4.34 -30.82 -12.00
C LYS A 299 -4.12 -32.16 -11.30
N ASN A 300 -2.91 -32.36 -10.77
CA ASN A 300 -2.44 -33.67 -10.33
C ASN A 300 -2.70 -33.95 -8.85
N ILE A 301 -2.96 -32.92 -8.05
CA ILE A 301 -3.24 -33.07 -6.62
C ILE A 301 -4.75 -33.05 -6.38
N GLN A 302 -5.24 -33.96 -5.55
CA GLN A 302 -6.60 -33.91 -5.04
C GLN A 302 -6.69 -32.96 -3.84
N TYR A 303 -7.59 -31.98 -3.90
CA TYR A 303 -7.87 -31.00 -2.85
C TYR A 303 -9.30 -30.47 -3.01
N ASN A 304 -9.82 -29.88 -1.95
CA ASN A 304 -10.96 -28.96 -2.00
C ASN A 304 -10.45 -27.52 -2.12
N TYR A 305 -9.48 -27.13 -1.28
CA TYR A 305 -8.89 -25.79 -1.28
C TYR A 305 -7.39 -25.86 -1.55
N ALA A 306 -6.94 -25.17 -2.59
CA ALA A 306 -5.52 -24.95 -2.88
C ALA A 306 -5.17 -23.50 -2.56
N PHE A 307 -4.44 -23.25 -1.48
CA PHE A 307 -3.91 -21.93 -1.15
C PHE A 307 -2.63 -21.68 -1.92
N ILE A 308 -2.62 -20.65 -2.76
CA ILE A 308 -1.53 -20.34 -3.68
C ILE A 308 -0.91 -19.02 -3.25
N TYR A 309 0.30 -19.08 -2.70
CA TYR A 309 1.03 -17.91 -2.25
C TYR A 309 1.87 -17.31 -3.38
N LYS A 310 1.76 -15.99 -3.63
CA LYS A 310 2.58 -15.27 -4.63
C LYS A 310 2.46 -15.81 -6.06
N ALA A 311 1.26 -16.19 -6.48
CA ALA A 311 0.90 -16.35 -7.89
C ALA A 311 -0.33 -15.49 -8.21
N ASP A 312 -0.52 -15.16 -9.48
CA ASP A 312 -1.71 -14.42 -9.93
C ASP A 312 -2.79 -15.38 -10.47
N LYS A 313 -4.06 -14.98 -10.42
CA LYS A 313 -5.16 -15.77 -10.99
C LYS A 313 -5.07 -15.91 -12.51
N SER A 314 -4.29 -15.08 -13.20
CA SER A 314 -4.02 -15.14 -14.64
C SER A 314 -3.46 -16.49 -15.09
N ILE A 315 -2.91 -17.30 -14.18
CA ILE A 315 -2.47 -18.66 -14.48
C ILE A 315 -3.61 -19.60 -14.85
N LEU A 316 -4.85 -19.28 -14.47
CA LEU A 316 -6.02 -20.09 -14.77
C LEU A 316 -6.50 -19.85 -16.19
N ASN A 317 -7.15 -20.87 -16.78
CA ASN A 317 -7.71 -20.73 -18.11
C ASN A 317 -8.93 -19.79 -18.05
N THR A 318 -8.87 -18.66 -18.73
CA THR A 318 -10.06 -17.85 -18.98
C THR A 318 -11.03 -18.63 -19.86
N ILE A 319 -12.32 -18.58 -19.52
CA ILE A 319 -13.36 -18.98 -20.47
C ILE A 319 -13.14 -18.10 -21.71
N LYS A 320 -12.87 -18.71 -22.88
CA LYS A 320 -13.17 -18.02 -24.14
C LYS A 320 -14.66 -17.77 -24.08
N GLU A 321 -15.08 -16.52 -23.96
CA GLU A 321 -16.48 -16.15 -24.17
C GLU A 321 -16.95 -16.91 -25.41
N GLU A 322 -17.89 -17.84 -25.21
CA GLU A 322 -18.64 -18.36 -26.33
C GLU A 322 -19.28 -17.12 -26.95
N TYR A 323 -18.80 -16.75 -28.13
CA TYR A 323 -19.45 -15.77 -28.97
C TYR A 323 -20.93 -16.10 -28.95
N SER A 324 -21.73 -15.21 -28.36
CA SER A 324 -23.19 -15.23 -28.47
C SER A 324 -23.50 -15.07 -29.95
N LEU A 325 -23.63 -16.19 -30.66
CA LEU A 325 -24.41 -16.27 -31.87
C LEU A 325 -25.87 -16.33 -31.44
N PHE A 326 -26.40 -15.20 -30.94
CA PHE A 326 -27.81 -14.80 -30.99
C PHE A 326 -27.90 -13.30 -30.70
#